data_AF-A0A849E3C3-F1
#
_entry.id   AF-A0A849E3C3-F1
#
_cell.length_a   1.000
_cell.length_b   1.000
_cell.length_c   1.000
_cell.angle_alpha   90.00
_cell.angle_beta   90.00
_cell.angle_gamma   90.00
#
_symmetry.space_group_name_H-M   'P 1'
#
loop_
_entity.id
_entity.type
_entity.pdbx_description
1 polymer ?
#
loop_
_entity_poly.entity_id
_entity_poly.type
_entity_poly.pdbx_seq_one_letter_code
_entity_poly.pdbx_strand_id
1 'polypeptide(L)'
;VAPGDQPFSAYGILIGTSAMTIAEVKFDDAAPGQSALIKNIVVTSSSSIEEDALSGTMKMTIDTIDAMGLSFTDFVYDLTLNSLNVPALQKVNELANKMNAPQMTEQDMQALQDALLMLLQGQPEVVINNLGITTAQGDIKNRARVTIDSTLIDPNNPLSLLTALEMQAAGSIPKAFLESMGAMPMIQQYVTEGLVEIESDEVRYDMVFEDGQMLLFGKPYQWAGLLN
;
A
#
# COMPACT_ATOMS: atom_id res chain seq x y z
N VAL A 1 -21.20 -26.79 7.10
CA VAL A 1 -19.78 -26.47 7.32
C VAL A 1 -19.16 -27.69 7.97
N ALA A 2 -18.37 -28.45 7.21
CA ALA A 2 -17.72 -29.65 7.73
C ALA A 2 -16.59 -29.24 8.71
N PRO A 3 -16.16 -30.10 9.64
CA PRO A 3 -15.02 -29.80 10.50
C PRO A 3 -13.77 -29.72 9.60
N GLY A 4 -13.30 -28.50 9.32
CA GLY A 4 -12.25 -28.20 8.34
C GLY A 4 -12.45 -26.86 7.61
N ASP A 5 -13.70 -26.37 7.56
CA ASP A 5 -14.06 -25.11 6.89
C ASP A 5 -14.08 -23.93 7.88
N GLN A 6 -12.96 -23.66 8.57
CA GLN A 6 -12.81 -22.38 9.26
C GLN A 6 -12.08 -21.42 8.32
N PRO A 7 -12.74 -20.37 7.77
CA PRO A 7 -12.10 -19.44 6.84
C PRO A 7 -10.98 -18.62 7.53
N PHE A 8 -10.98 -18.60 8.85
CA PHE A 8 -9.94 -18.04 9.68
C PHE A 8 -9.09 -19.17 10.25
N SER A 9 -7.78 -19.05 10.12
CA SER A 9 -6.87 -19.83 10.96
C SER A 9 -7.15 -19.55 12.44
N ALA A 10 -6.63 -20.40 13.34
CA ALA A 10 -6.67 -20.18 14.79
C ALA A 10 -6.05 -18.83 15.25
N TYR A 11 -5.53 -18.05 14.30
CA TYR A 11 -4.73 -16.85 14.47
C TYR A 11 -5.40 -15.59 13.90
N GLY A 12 -6.65 -15.69 13.41
CA GLY A 12 -7.38 -14.55 12.82
C GLY A 12 -6.88 -14.13 11.44
N ILE A 13 -6.00 -14.92 10.83
CA ILE A 13 -5.53 -14.72 9.46
C ILE A 13 -6.44 -15.52 8.53
N LEU A 14 -7.02 -14.86 7.53
CA LEU A 14 -7.81 -15.50 6.48
C LEU A 14 -6.86 -16.31 5.59
N ILE A 15 -7.02 -17.64 5.57
CA ILE A 15 -6.22 -18.56 4.75
C ILE A 15 -7.10 -19.20 3.68
N GLY A 16 -6.56 -19.31 2.47
CA GLY A 16 -7.26 -19.84 1.30
C GLY A 16 -7.82 -18.74 0.41
N THR A 17 -8.77 -19.11 -0.45
CA THR A 17 -9.35 -18.20 -1.43
C THR A 17 -10.65 -17.59 -0.91
N SER A 18 -10.84 -16.29 -1.11
CA SER A 18 -12.10 -15.61 -0.81
C SER A 18 -12.50 -14.66 -1.93
N ALA A 19 -13.82 -14.45 -2.05
CA ALA A 19 -14.39 -13.48 -2.96
C ALA A 19 -15.56 -12.78 -2.25
N MET A 20 -15.60 -11.45 -2.34
CA MET A 20 -16.68 -10.60 -1.88
C MET A 20 -17.12 -9.72 -3.04
N THR A 21 -18.43 -9.54 -3.19
CA THR A 21 -19.00 -8.62 -4.16
C THR A 21 -20.04 -7.75 -3.47
N ILE A 22 -19.94 -6.44 -3.68
CA ILE A 22 -20.94 -5.46 -3.27
C ILE A 22 -21.42 -4.77 -4.54
N ALA A 23 -22.68 -5.01 -4.90
CA ALA A 23 -23.25 -4.48 -6.14
C ALA A 23 -23.31 -2.95 -6.11
N GLU A 24 -23.68 -2.36 -4.97
CA GLU A 24 -23.84 -0.92 -4.85
C GLU A 24 -23.64 -0.47 -3.39
N VAL A 25 -22.95 0.65 -3.22
CA VAL A 25 -22.92 1.45 -2.00
C VAL A 25 -23.35 2.85 -2.37
N LYS A 26 -24.38 3.36 -1.70
CA LYS A 26 -24.94 4.68 -1.95
C LYS A 26 -24.93 5.50 -0.67
N PHE A 27 -24.36 6.69 -0.75
CA PHE A 27 -24.40 7.71 0.28
C PHE A 27 -25.29 8.85 -0.21
N ASP A 28 -26.45 9.00 0.42
CA ASP A 28 -27.39 10.05 0.11
C ASP A 28 -27.19 11.22 1.08
N ASP A 29 -26.90 12.41 0.54
CA ASP A 29 -26.86 13.66 1.30
C ASP A 29 -27.90 14.63 0.72
N ALA A 30 -28.55 15.40 1.60
CA ALA A 30 -29.56 16.37 1.22
C ALA A 30 -28.97 17.59 0.50
N ALA A 31 -27.68 17.88 0.70
CA ALA A 31 -26.97 18.94 0.01
C ALA A 31 -26.64 18.52 -1.45
N PRO A 32 -26.98 19.35 -2.45
CA PRO A 32 -26.66 19.05 -3.85
C PRO A 32 -25.17 18.80 -4.06
N GLY A 33 -24.84 17.72 -4.77
CA GLY A 33 -23.46 17.36 -5.11
C GLY A 33 -22.66 16.65 -4.01
N GLN A 34 -23.27 16.37 -2.85
CA GLN A 34 -22.61 15.67 -1.73
C GLN A 34 -22.97 14.18 -1.62
N SER A 35 -23.86 13.69 -2.49
CA SER A 35 -24.12 12.25 -2.61
C SER A 35 -22.96 11.54 -3.31
N ALA A 36 -22.73 10.28 -2.95
CA ALA A 36 -21.73 9.42 -3.56
C ALA A 36 -22.33 8.05 -3.91
N LEU A 37 -21.86 7.47 -5.00
CA LEU A 37 -22.29 6.18 -5.52
C LEU A 37 -21.07 5.36 -5.92
N ILE A 38 -21.01 4.13 -5.43
CA ILE A 38 -19.95 3.18 -5.73
C ILE A 38 -20.62 1.91 -6.23
N LYS A 39 -20.22 1.41 -7.41
CA LYS A 39 -20.84 0.24 -8.03
C LYS A 39 -19.83 -0.87 -8.26
N ASN A 40 -20.32 -2.10 -8.08
CA ASN A 40 -19.62 -3.35 -8.38
C ASN A 40 -18.23 -3.41 -7.74
N ILE A 41 -18.19 -3.28 -6.42
CA ILE A 41 -16.97 -3.55 -5.66
C ILE A 41 -16.77 -5.07 -5.67
N VAL A 42 -15.66 -5.54 -6.23
CA VAL A 42 -15.25 -6.94 -6.17
C VAL A 42 -13.93 -7.02 -5.46
N VAL A 43 -13.86 -7.82 -4.41
CA VAL A 43 -12.61 -8.12 -3.69
C VAL A 43 -12.37 -9.61 -3.78
N THR A 44 -11.24 -10.00 -4.35
CA THR A 44 -10.77 -11.39 -4.36
C THR A 44 -9.46 -11.48 -3.62
N SER A 45 -9.27 -12.52 -2.82
CA SER A 45 -7.99 -12.80 -2.19
C SER A 45 -7.65 -14.28 -2.24
N SER A 46 -6.36 -14.57 -2.16
CA SER A 46 -5.82 -15.92 -2.01
C SER A 46 -4.61 -15.84 -1.09
N SER A 47 -4.51 -16.75 -0.13
CA SER A 47 -3.37 -16.81 0.78
C SER A 47 -3.02 -18.25 1.14
N SER A 48 -1.75 -18.49 1.44
CA SER A 48 -1.21 -19.77 1.89
C SER A 48 -0.15 -19.55 2.96
N ILE A 49 0.03 -20.55 3.81
CA ILE A 49 1.14 -20.60 4.76
C ILE A 49 2.02 -21.79 4.39
N GLU A 50 3.31 -21.55 4.23
CA GLU A 50 4.34 -22.56 4.05
C GLU A 50 5.46 -22.27 5.04
N GLU A 51 5.86 -23.26 5.87
CA GLU A 51 6.94 -23.11 6.85
C GLU A 51 6.86 -21.83 7.72
N ASP A 52 5.67 -21.54 8.27
CA ASP A 52 5.40 -20.33 9.08
C ASP A 52 5.54 -18.99 8.34
N ALA A 53 5.62 -19.01 7.00
CA ALA A 53 5.60 -17.83 6.14
C ALA A 53 4.25 -17.72 5.42
N LEU A 54 3.58 -16.58 5.58
CA LEU A 54 2.35 -16.23 4.88
C LEU A 54 2.67 -15.53 3.57
N SER A 55 2.09 -16.03 2.49
CA SER A 55 2.04 -15.35 1.20
C SER A 55 0.61 -15.21 0.74
N GLY A 56 0.31 -14.18 -0.04
CA GLY A 56 -1.04 -13.98 -0.56
C GLY A 56 -1.16 -12.84 -1.55
N THR A 57 -2.28 -12.84 -2.24
CA THR A 57 -2.68 -11.81 -3.19
C THR A 57 -4.04 -11.27 -2.81
N MET A 58 -4.26 -9.99 -3.02
CA MET A 58 -5.55 -9.32 -2.90
C MET A 58 -5.76 -8.45 -4.12
N LYS A 59 -6.92 -8.58 -4.76
CA LYS A 59 -7.34 -7.72 -5.85
C LYS A 59 -8.70 -7.12 -5.52
N MET A 60 -8.78 -5.81 -5.52
CA MET A 60 -10.02 -5.04 -5.44
C MET A 60 -10.26 -4.37 -6.79
N THR A 61 -11.48 -4.47 -7.32
CA THR A 61 -11.92 -3.69 -8.47
C THR A 61 -13.22 -2.96 -8.14
N ILE A 62 -13.41 -1.80 -8.74
CA ILE A 62 -14.66 -1.03 -8.65
C ILE A 62 -14.96 -0.48 -10.04
N ASP A 63 -16.15 -0.80 -10.56
CA ASP A 63 -16.52 -0.38 -11.92
C ASP A 63 -16.79 1.11 -12.01
N THR A 64 -17.42 1.70 -10.98
CA THR A 64 -17.79 3.11 -10.98
C THR A 64 -17.72 3.71 -9.59
N ILE A 65 -17.14 4.92 -9.52
CA ILE A 65 -17.13 5.78 -8.34
C ILE A 65 -17.60 7.16 -8.80
N ASP A 66 -18.83 7.54 -8.42
CA ASP A 66 -19.36 8.87 -8.63
C ASP A 66 -19.38 9.60 -7.28
N ALA A 67 -18.60 10.67 -7.13
CA ALA A 67 -18.54 11.44 -5.89
C ALA A 67 -18.14 12.88 -6.17
N MET A 68 -18.75 13.83 -5.46
CA MET A 68 -18.39 15.26 -5.52
C MET A 68 -18.41 15.84 -6.95
N GLY A 69 -19.30 15.33 -7.81
CA GLY A 69 -19.40 15.74 -9.22
C GLY A 69 -18.32 15.16 -10.15
N LEU A 70 -17.45 14.30 -9.64
CA LEU A 70 -16.47 13.54 -10.41
C LEU A 70 -16.98 12.11 -10.61
N SER A 71 -16.59 11.52 -11.75
CA SER A 71 -16.87 10.13 -12.09
C SER A 71 -15.56 9.45 -12.46
N PHE A 72 -15.32 8.32 -11.81
CA PHE A 72 -14.16 7.47 -12.04
C PHE A 72 -14.63 6.06 -12.36
N THR A 73 -13.86 5.36 -13.19
CA THR A 73 -14.18 4.00 -13.64
C THR A 73 -12.96 3.10 -13.55
N ASP A 74 -13.19 1.79 -13.61
CA ASP A 74 -12.13 0.77 -13.68
C ASP A 74 -11.05 0.92 -12.59
N PHE A 75 -11.47 1.24 -11.36
CA PHE A 75 -10.52 1.26 -10.25
C PHE A 75 -10.01 -0.16 -10.02
N VAL A 76 -8.69 -0.29 -9.87
CA VAL A 76 -8.01 -1.53 -9.56
C VAL A 76 -6.99 -1.28 -8.47
N TYR A 77 -7.02 -2.13 -7.43
CA TYR A 77 -5.95 -2.26 -6.45
C TYR A 77 -5.54 -3.72 -6.33
N ASP A 78 -4.35 -4.03 -6.83
CA ASP A 78 -3.77 -5.38 -6.90
C ASP A 78 -2.51 -5.43 -6.05
N LEU A 79 -2.54 -6.24 -4.99
CA LEU A 79 -1.54 -6.35 -3.94
C LEU A 79 -1.05 -7.80 -3.83
N THR A 80 0.26 -7.98 -3.75
CA THR A 80 0.92 -9.24 -3.37
C THR A 80 1.69 -9.01 -2.07
N LEU A 81 1.61 -10.00 -1.18
CA LEU A 81 2.38 -10.12 0.05
C LEU A 81 3.15 -11.43 -0.01
N ASN A 82 4.44 -11.40 0.24
CA ASN A 82 5.27 -12.60 0.28
C ASN A 82 6.06 -12.66 1.58
N SER A 83 6.20 -13.88 2.10
CA SER A 83 7.09 -14.23 3.20
C SER A 83 6.84 -13.46 4.51
N LEU A 84 5.59 -13.16 4.83
CA LEU A 84 5.26 -12.55 6.11
C LEU A 84 5.35 -13.58 7.25
N ASN A 85 6.21 -13.35 8.23
CA ASN A 85 6.40 -14.25 9.36
C ASN A 85 5.11 -14.39 10.20
N VAL A 86 4.48 -15.57 10.19
CA VAL A 86 3.20 -15.83 10.87
C VAL A 86 3.30 -15.64 12.40
N PRO A 87 4.32 -16.18 13.10
CA PRO A 87 4.51 -15.90 14.52
C PRO A 87 4.64 -14.40 14.86
N ALA A 88 5.31 -13.63 14.01
CA ALA A 88 5.42 -12.18 14.16
C ALA A 88 4.05 -11.49 14.01
N LEU A 89 3.30 -11.84 12.97
CA LEU A 89 1.94 -11.30 12.74
C LEU A 89 1.00 -11.60 13.92
N GLN A 90 1.10 -12.79 14.51
CA GLN A 90 0.33 -13.15 15.71
C GLN A 90 0.67 -12.24 16.89
N LYS A 91 1.96 -12.03 17.16
CA LYS A 91 2.40 -11.11 18.23
C LYS A 91 1.93 -9.68 17.99
N VAL A 92 2.02 -9.18 16.76
CA VAL A 92 1.51 -7.84 16.40
C VAL A 92 0.00 -7.77 16.65
N ASN A 93 -0.77 -8.77 16.23
CA ASN A 93 -2.22 -8.81 16.45
C ASN A 93 -2.58 -8.89 17.94
N GLU A 94 -1.87 -9.69 18.74
CA GLU A 94 -2.05 -9.75 20.19
C GLU A 94 -1.77 -8.40 20.87
N LEU A 95 -0.71 -7.70 20.43
CA LEU A 95 -0.38 -6.36 20.92
C LEU A 95 -1.42 -5.33 20.49
N ALA A 96 -1.85 -5.33 19.23
CA ALA A 96 -2.89 -4.44 18.73
C ALA A 96 -4.22 -4.60 19.50
N ASN A 97 -4.58 -5.83 19.87
CA ASN A 97 -5.76 -6.08 20.71
C ASN A 97 -5.60 -5.50 22.14
N LYS A 98 -4.38 -5.45 22.67
CA LYS A 98 -4.05 -4.79 23.95
C LYS A 98 -4.00 -3.27 23.84
N MET A 99 -3.74 -2.71 22.66
CA MET A 99 -3.69 -1.25 22.40
C MET A 99 -5.05 -0.54 22.52
N ASN A 100 -6.15 -1.28 22.74
CA ASN A 100 -7.41 -0.67 23.19
C ASN A 100 -7.36 -0.17 24.65
N ALA A 101 -6.25 -0.34 25.36
CA ALA A 101 -5.98 0.23 26.69
C ALA A 101 -5.29 1.62 26.57
N PRO A 102 -5.54 2.56 27.53
CA PRO A 102 -5.22 3.97 27.35
C PRO A 102 -3.72 4.34 27.27
N GLN A 103 -2.78 3.46 27.61
CA GLN A 103 -1.33 3.70 27.49
C GLN A 103 -0.56 2.39 27.25
N MET A 104 0.38 2.40 26.30
CA MET A 104 1.35 1.30 26.12
C MET A 104 2.38 1.33 27.25
N THR A 105 2.67 0.16 27.82
CA THR A 105 3.81 0.02 28.73
C THR A 105 5.12 -0.07 27.95
N GLU A 106 6.26 0.18 28.61
CA GLU A 106 7.58 -0.06 28.01
C GLU A 106 7.75 -1.52 27.55
N GLN A 107 7.15 -2.47 28.27
CA GLN A 107 7.15 -3.88 27.92
C GLN A 107 6.37 -4.16 26.64
N ASP A 108 5.24 -3.47 26.41
CA ASP A 108 4.46 -3.59 25.18
C ASP A 108 5.24 -2.99 23.99
N MET A 109 5.95 -1.88 24.21
CA MET A 109 6.81 -1.30 23.17
C MET A 109 7.97 -2.23 22.81
N GLN A 110 8.60 -2.88 23.78
CA GLN A 110 9.65 -3.85 23.52
C GLN A 110 9.11 -5.07 22.76
N ALA A 111 7.95 -5.60 23.18
CA ALA A 111 7.32 -6.72 22.50
C ALA A 111 6.93 -6.38 21.05
N LEU A 112 6.50 -5.14 20.80
CA LEU A 112 6.22 -4.65 19.45
C LEU A 112 7.50 -4.57 18.61
N GLN A 113 8.59 -4.03 19.15
CA GLN A 113 9.88 -3.99 18.46
C GLN A 113 10.38 -5.41 18.11
N ASP A 114 10.30 -6.35 19.06
CA ASP A 114 10.70 -7.73 18.83
C ASP A 114 9.84 -8.39 17.73
N ALA A 115 8.53 -8.15 17.76
CA ALA A 115 7.61 -8.67 16.73
C ALA A 115 7.89 -8.06 15.35
N LEU A 116 8.19 -6.76 15.28
CA LEU A 116 8.60 -6.11 14.03
C LEU A 116 9.91 -6.71 13.52
N LEU A 117 10.95 -6.85 14.34
CA LEU A 117 12.22 -7.47 13.94
C LEU A 117 12.02 -8.91 13.44
N MET A 118 11.16 -9.70 14.07
CA MET A 118 10.81 -11.04 13.59
C MET A 118 10.11 -11.01 12.23
N LEU A 119 9.27 -10.02 11.97
CA LEU A 119 8.65 -9.84 10.66
C LEU A 119 9.71 -9.60 9.59
N LEU A 120 10.71 -8.78 9.92
CA LEU A 120 11.81 -8.41 9.00
C LEU A 120 12.75 -9.57 8.67
N GLN A 121 12.98 -10.49 9.61
CA GLN A 121 13.81 -11.69 9.40
C GLN A 121 13.26 -12.60 8.28
N GLY A 122 11.96 -12.53 7.99
CA GLY A 122 11.34 -13.27 6.90
C GLY A 122 11.65 -12.72 5.50
N GLN A 123 12.41 -11.62 5.39
CA GLN A 123 12.61 -10.87 4.14
C GLN A 123 11.26 -10.59 3.45
N PRO A 124 10.34 -9.91 4.17
CA PRO A 124 9.00 -9.70 3.66
C PRO A 124 9.05 -8.85 2.40
N GLU A 125 8.16 -9.17 1.47
CA GLU A 125 7.96 -8.40 0.25
C GLU A 125 6.50 -7.98 0.12
N VAL A 126 6.30 -6.71 -0.22
CA VAL A 126 4.98 -6.13 -0.49
C VAL A 126 5.02 -5.53 -1.89
N VAL A 127 4.11 -5.96 -2.76
CA VAL A 127 4.04 -5.48 -4.15
C VAL A 127 2.65 -4.95 -4.43
N ILE A 128 2.54 -3.67 -4.78
CA ILE A 128 1.36 -3.12 -5.45
C ILE A 128 1.58 -3.33 -6.94
N ASN A 129 1.01 -4.40 -7.49
CA ASN A 129 1.13 -4.76 -8.91
C ASN A 129 0.46 -3.72 -9.81
N ASN A 130 -0.69 -3.22 -9.35
CA ASN A 130 -1.46 -2.19 -10.04
C ASN A 130 -2.33 -1.42 -9.04
N LEU A 131 -2.11 -0.11 -8.95
CA LEU A 131 -3.05 0.85 -8.40
C LEU A 131 -3.44 1.81 -9.52
N GLY A 132 -4.61 1.57 -10.09
CA GLY A 132 -5.07 2.24 -11.29
C GLY A 132 -6.51 2.72 -11.18
N ILE A 133 -6.82 3.78 -11.93
CA ILE A 133 -8.17 4.32 -12.06
C ILE A 133 -8.31 5.08 -13.38
N THR A 134 -9.45 4.94 -14.04
CA THR A 134 -9.77 5.65 -15.27
C THR A 134 -10.54 6.93 -14.94
N THR A 135 -10.02 8.05 -15.42
CA THR A 135 -10.65 9.38 -15.31
C THR A 135 -11.16 9.83 -16.68
N ALA A 136 -11.95 10.91 -16.73
CA ALA A 136 -12.34 11.53 -18.01
C ALA A 136 -11.15 12.05 -18.83
N GLN A 137 -9.98 12.25 -18.19
CA GLN A 137 -8.77 12.76 -18.81
C GLN A 137 -7.76 11.66 -19.18
N GLY A 138 -8.06 10.39 -18.87
CA GLY A 138 -7.21 9.24 -19.13
C GLY A 138 -6.93 8.40 -17.88
N ASP A 139 -6.04 7.41 -18.04
CA ASP A 139 -5.74 6.44 -17.00
C ASP A 139 -4.68 6.97 -16.04
N ILE A 140 -4.92 6.82 -14.75
CA ILE A 140 -3.89 6.92 -13.71
C ILE A 140 -3.39 5.52 -13.42
N LYS A 141 -2.07 5.32 -13.41
CA LYS A 141 -1.45 4.00 -13.20
C LYS A 141 -0.29 4.11 -12.24
N ASN A 142 -0.23 3.22 -11.26
CA ASN A 142 0.84 3.17 -10.29
C ASN A 142 1.20 1.71 -9.97
N ARG A 143 2.47 1.49 -9.66
CA ARG A 143 2.99 0.24 -9.13
C ARG A 143 4.03 0.54 -8.08
N ALA A 144 4.14 -0.33 -7.09
CA ALA A 144 5.15 -0.21 -6.05
C ALA A 144 5.64 -1.59 -5.61
N ARG A 145 6.86 -1.66 -5.13
CA ARG A 145 7.47 -2.84 -4.51
C ARG A 145 8.29 -2.38 -3.32
N VAL A 146 8.13 -3.06 -2.21
CA VAL A 146 8.89 -2.86 -0.99
C VAL A 146 9.49 -4.20 -0.59
N THR A 147 10.80 -4.22 -0.38
CA THR A 147 11.58 -5.37 0.07
C THR A 147 12.47 -4.96 1.22
N ILE A 148 12.84 -5.93 2.06
CA ILE A 148 13.75 -5.70 3.19
C ILE A 148 14.83 -6.76 3.17
N ASP A 149 16.09 -6.33 3.00
CA ASP A 149 17.26 -7.19 3.15
C ASP A 149 17.64 -7.31 4.62
N SER A 150 17.13 -8.38 5.26
CA SER A 150 17.41 -8.67 6.66
C SER A 150 18.90 -8.83 6.99
N THR A 151 19.77 -9.10 6.01
CA THR A 151 21.22 -9.28 6.22
C THR A 151 21.93 -7.96 6.54
N LEU A 152 21.32 -6.84 6.18
CA LEU A 152 21.84 -5.49 6.43
C LEU A 152 21.37 -4.92 7.79
N ILE A 153 20.49 -5.62 8.50
CA ILE A 153 19.94 -5.16 9.79
C ILE A 153 20.92 -5.49 10.93
N ASP A 154 21.38 -4.45 11.62
CA ASP A 154 22.10 -4.55 12.89
C ASP A 154 21.15 -4.20 14.05
N PRO A 155 20.84 -5.16 14.94
CA PRO A 155 19.99 -4.94 16.11
C PRO A 155 20.48 -3.84 17.06
N ASN A 156 21.77 -3.49 17.02
CA ASN A 156 22.36 -2.44 17.85
C ASN A 156 22.37 -1.07 17.16
N ASN A 157 22.00 -1.01 15.87
CA ASN A 157 21.96 0.22 15.10
C ASN A 157 20.60 0.35 14.39
N PRO A 158 19.62 1.05 14.99
CA PRO A 158 18.30 1.24 14.40
C PRO A 158 18.32 1.86 12.99
N LEU A 159 19.37 2.62 12.63
CA LEU A 159 19.50 3.20 11.28
C LEU A 159 19.79 2.16 10.20
N SER A 160 20.26 0.97 10.57
CA SER A 160 20.49 -0.14 9.63
C SER A 160 19.22 -0.60 8.92
N LEU A 161 18.05 -0.34 9.49
CA LEU A 161 16.77 -0.61 8.83
C LEU A 161 16.58 0.26 7.59
N LEU A 162 17.05 1.51 7.62
CA LEU A 162 16.96 2.41 6.46
C LEU A 162 17.84 1.93 5.31
N THR A 163 18.97 1.31 5.60
CA THR A 163 19.83 0.71 4.57
C THR A 163 19.31 -0.64 4.08
N ALA A 164 18.60 -1.38 4.93
CA ALA A 164 17.99 -2.66 4.58
C ALA A 164 16.70 -2.52 3.76
N LEU A 165 16.04 -1.37 3.84
CA LEU A 165 14.80 -1.09 3.13
C LEU A 165 15.08 -0.76 1.67
N GLU A 166 14.42 -1.48 0.78
CA GLU A 166 14.39 -1.19 -0.64
C GLU A 166 12.95 -0.86 -1.05
N MET A 167 12.77 0.21 -1.81
CA MET A 167 11.48 0.58 -2.37
C MET A 167 11.65 0.96 -3.84
N GLN A 168 10.71 0.53 -4.66
CA GLN A 168 10.59 0.96 -6.04
C GLN A 168 9.14 1.36 -6.28
N ALA A 169 8.90 2.53 -6.84
CA ALA A 169 7.57 2.95 -7.25
C ALA A 169 7.63 3.70 -8.57
N ALA A 170 6.65 3.45 -9.43
CA ALA A 170 6.56 4.16 -10.70
C ALA A 170 5.09 4.32 -11.08
N GLY A 171 4.81 5.40 -11.81
CA GLY A 171 3.46 5.65 -12.27
C GLY A 171 3.36 6.76 -13.29
N SER A 172 2.16 6.90 -13.83
CA SER A 172 1.77 7.95 -14.75
C SER A 172 0.41 8.53 -14.39
N ILE A 173 0.28 9.84 -14.60
CA ILE A 173 -0.94 10.61 -14.35
C ILE A 173 -1.15 11.50 -15.58
N PRO A 174 -2.37 11.55 -16.16
CA PRO A 174 -2.65 12.44 -17.28
C PRO A 174 -2.44 13.90 -16.87
N LYS A 175 -1.70 14.67 -17.68
CA LYS A 175 -1.44 16.08 -17.40
C LYS A 175 -2.73 16.88 -17.28
N ALA A 176 -3.71 16.61 -18.15
CA ALA A 176 -5.02 17.25 -18.14
C ALA A 176 -5.79 16.98 -16.84
N PHE A 177 -5.61 15.82 -16.20
CA PHE A 177 -6.18 15.54 -14.89
C PHE A 177 -5.57 16.46 -13.83
N LEU A 178 -4.24 16.56 -13.78
CA LEU A 178 -3.53 17.44 -12.85
C LEU A 178 -3.85 18.92 -13.07
N GLU A 179 -4.07 19.34 -14.32
CA GLU A 179 -4.54 20.68 -14.67
C GLU A 179 -5.94 20.95 -14.13
N SER A 180 -6.87 20.00 -14.29
CA SER A 180 -8.24 20.14 -13.77
C SER A 180 -8.29 20.27 -12.24
N MET A 181 -7.33 19.67 -11.55
CA MET A 181 -7.17 19.75 -10.10
C MET A 181 -6.39 20.99 -9.64
N GLY A 182 -5.86 21.81 -10.57
CA GLY A 182 -4.99 22.95 -10.24
C GLY A 182 -3.64 22.54 -9.64
N ALA A 183 -3.23 21.28 -9.82
CA ALA A 183 -2.01 20.71 -9.23
C ALA A 183 -0.74 21.00 -10.05
N MET A 184 -0.88 21.38 -11.33
CA MET A 184 0.26 21.61 -12.22
C MET A 184 1.31 22.61 -11.70
N PRO A 185 0.96 23.74 -11.07
CA PRO A 185 1.98 24.65 -10.52
C PRO A 185 2.90 23.99 -9.50
N MET A 186 2.37 23.08 -8.68
CA MET A 186 3.15 22.30 -7.71
C MET A 186 4.05 21.28 -8.43
N ILE A 187 3.50 20.59 -9.43
CA ILE A 187 4.23 19.59 -10.22
C ILE A 187 5.35 20.22 -11.06
N GLN A 188 5.16 21.45 -11.54
CA GLN A 188 6.11 22.15 -12.40
C GLN A 188 7.49 22.33 -11.75
N GLN A 189 7.55 22.47 -10.42
CA GLN A 189 8.81 22.53 -9.71
C GLN A 189 9.59 21.21 -9.88
N TYR A 190 8.94 20.08 -9.63
CA TYR A 190 9.53 18.75 -9.79
C TYR A 190 9.93 18.47 -11.24
N VAL A 191 9.15 18.94 -12.23
CA VAL A 191 9.53 18.86 -13.65
C VAL A 191 10.81 19.63 -13.92
N THR A 192 10.93 20.84 -13.35
CA THR A 192 12.10 21.72 -13.55
C THR A 192 13.36 21.15 -12.91
N GLU A 193 13.22 20.51 -11.75
CA GLU A 193 14.31 19.79 -11.07
C GLU A 193 14.61 18.44 -11.78
N GLY A 194 13.76 18.04 -12.71
CA GLY A 194 13.81 16.77 -13.45
C GLY A 194 13.70 15.56 -12.51
N LEU A 195 12.82 15.69 -11.51
CA LEU A 195 12.39 14.65 -10.58
C LEU A 195 11.09 13.98 -11.04
N VAL A 196 10.37 14.63 -11.96
CA VAL A 196 9.28 14.04 -12.74
C VAL A 196 9.46 14.39 -14.21
N GLU A 197 8.95 13.56 -15.11
CA GLU A 197 9.03 13.77 -16.55
C GLU A 197 7.64 14.00 -17.14
N ILE A 198 7.57 14.77 -18.23
CA ILE A 198 6.36 14.90 -19.05
C ILE A 198 6.62 14.19 -20.37
N GLU A 199 5.86 13.14 -20.66
CA GLU A 199 5.96 12.36 -21.89
C GLU A 199 4.57 12.18 -22.50
N SER A 200 4.38 12.58 -23.76
CA SER A 200 3.16 12.31 -24.55
C SER A 200 1.84 12.62 -23.81
N ASP A 201 1.80 13.72 -23.04
CA ASP A 201 0.68 14.18 -22.19
C ASP A 201 0.48 13.51 -20.82
N GLU A 202 1.42 12.70 -20.36
CA GLU A 202 1.46 12.17 -19.00
C GLU A 202 2.57 12.80 -18.17
N VAL A 203 2.29 13.05 -16.89
CA VAL A 203 3.33 13.26 -15.87
C VAL A 203 3.72 11.89 -15.34
N ARG A 204 5.00 11.54 -15.46
CA ARG A 204 5.57 10.26 -15.04
C ARG A 204 6.50 10.46 -13.85
N TYR A 205 6.49 9.48 -12.95
CA TYR A 205 7.47 9.38 -11.87
C TYR A 205 8.09 7.99 -11.84
N ASP A 206 9.37 7.95 -11.46
CA ASP A 206 10.12 6.75 -11.16
C ASP A 206 10.94 7.03 -9.90
N MET A 207 10.67 6.25 -8.86
CA MET A 207 11.21 6.41 -7.53
C MET A 207 11.88 5.12 -7.11
N VAL A 208 13.11 5.23 -6.62
CA VAL A 208 13.85 4.16 -5.98
C VAL A 208 14.30 4.65 -4.62
N PHE A 209 14.20 3.81 -3.60
CA PHE A 209 14.86 4.00 -2.33
C PHE A 209 15.76 2.79 -2.10
N GLU A 210 17.05 3.03 -1.99
CA GLU A 210 18.08 2.01 -1.77
C GLU A 210 19.22 2.66 -0.98
N ASP A 211 19.92 1.87 -0.17
CA ASP A 211 21.06 2.34 0.64
C ASP A 211 20.75 3.59 1.51
N GLY A 212 19.51 3.72 1.99
CA GLY A 212 19.07 4.85 2.81
C GLY A 212 18.86 6.15 2.03
N GLN A 213 18.89 6.12 0.70
CA GLN A 213 18.75 7.28 -0.16
C GLN A 213 17.55 7.13 -1.10
N MET A 214 16.75 8.20 -1.22
CA MET A 214 15.71 8.27 -2.25
C MET A 214 16.27 8.87 -3.54
N LEU A 215 15.94 8.22 -4.65
CA LEU A 215 16.25 8.61 -6.01
C LEU A 215 14.94 8.83 -6.78
N LEU A 216 14.83 9.95 -7.49
CA LEU A 216 13.75 10.22 -8.44
C LEU A 216 14.37 10.36 -9.84
N PHE A 217 13.99 9.49 -10.78
CA PHE A 217 14.67 9.34 -12.07
C PHE A 217 16.20 9.24 -11.95
N GLY A 218 16.67 8.45 -10.97
CA GLY A 218 18.09 8.25 -10.67
C GLY A 218 18.79 9.45 -10.02
N LYS A 219 18.08 10.54 -9.71
CA LYS A 219 18.66 11.71 -9.02
C LYS A 219 18.36 11.66 -7.53
N PRO A 220 19.37 11.91 -6.67
CA PRO A 220 19.17 12.13 -5.24
C PRO A 220 18.06 13.13 -4.94
N TYR A 221 17.08 12.71 -4.17
CA TYR A 221 16.07 13.59 -3.61
C TYR A 221 16.19 13.63 -2.09
N GLN A 222 16.34 14.82 -1.53
CA GLN A 222 16.32 15.00 -0.08
C GLN A 222 14.89 15.21 0.39
N TRP A 223 14.29 14.15 0.93
CA TRP A 223 13.02 14.27 1.66
C TRP A 223 13.31 14.96 3.01
N ALA A 224 12.78 16.17 3.20
CA ALA A 224 12.97 17.00 4.40
C ALA A 224 12.31 16.47 5.70
N GLY A 225 11.95 15.19 5.79
CA GLY A 225 10.94 14.66 6.72
C GLY A 225 11.34 13.39 7.46
N LEU A 226 12.50 12.79 7.17
CA LEU A 226 13.05 11.67 7.93
C LEU A 226 14.09 12.08 8.98
N LEU A 227 14.36 13.39 9.13
CA LEU A 227 15.42 13.91 10.02
C LEU A 227 14.94 14.98 11.04
N ASN A 228 13.64 15.01 11.35
CA ASN A 228 13.10 15.82 12.45
C ASN A 228 12.41 14.96 13.49
#